data_AF-A0A6P3VKY7-F1
#
_entry.id   AF-A0A6P3VKY7-F1
#
_cell.length_a   1.000
_cell.length_b   1.000
_cell.length_c   1.000
_cell.angle_alpha   90.00
_cell.angle_beta   90.00
_cell.angle_gamma   90.00
#
_symmetry.space_group_name_H-M   'P 1'
#
loop_
_entity.id
_entity.type
_entity.pdbx_description
1 polymer ?
#
loop_
_entity_poly.entity_id
_entity_poly.type
_entity_poly.pdbx_seq_one_letter_code
_entity_poly.pdbx_strand_id
1 'polypeptide(L)'
;MKWMFKEDHSLEHRCVESAKIRNKYPDRVPVIVEKVSGSQIVDIDKRKYLVPSDITVAQFMWIIRKRIQLPSEKAIFLFVDKTVPQSSITMGQLYEKEKDEDGFLYVAYSGENTFGF
;
A
#
# COMPACT_ATOMS: atom_id res chain seq x y z
N MET A 1 -0.75 -10.59 8.73
CA MET A 1 0.49 -10.37 7.96
C MET A 1 1.46 -9.61 8.83
N LYS A 2 2.74 -10.02 8.83
CA LYS A 2 3.81 -9.32 9.53
C LYS A 2 4.44 -8.34 8.53
N TRP A 3 4.44 -7.05 8.85
CA TRP A 3 4.99 -5.99 7.98
C TRP A 3 6.48 -5.81 8.25
N MET A 4 7.33 -6.01 7.26
CA MET A 4 8.77 -5.83 7.42
C MET A 4 9.09 -4.37 7.76
N PHE A 5 8.38 -3.40 7.21
CA PHE A 5 8.54 -1.99 7.56
C PHE A 5 8.30 -1.69 9.05
N LYS A 6 7.37 -2.39 9.72
CA LYS A 6 7.14 -2.22 11.16
C LYS A 6 8.21 -2.90 12.02
N GLU A 7 8.92 -3.88 11.47
CA GLU A 7 10.07 -4.52 12.14
C GLU A 7 11.35 -3.70 11.97
N ASP A 8 11.53 -3.12 10.78
CA ASP A 8 12.69 -2.29 10.43
C ASP A 8 12.67 -0.94 11.18
N HIS A 9 11.49 -0.47 11.62
CA HIS A 9 11.29 0.87 12.18
C HIS A 9 10.36 0.89 13.41
N SER A 10 10.82 1.53 14.48
CA SER A 10 10.01 1.74 15.69
C SER A 10 8.73 2.55 15.38
N LEU A 11 7.70 2.39 16.23
CA LEU A 11 6.45 3.16 16.09
C LEU A 11 6.70 4.67 16.08
N GLU A 12 7.50 5.16 17.03
CA GLU A 12 7.84 6.59 17.12
C GLU A 12 8.50 7.11 15.84
N HIS A 13 9.44 6.35 15.26
CA HIS A 13 10.07 6.72 13.99
C HIS A 13 9.05 6.84 12.85
N ARG A 14 8.14 5.86 12.74
CA ARG A 14 7.09 5.84 11.72
C ARG A 14 6.13 7.03 11.89
N CYS A 15 5.69 7.32 13.11
CA CYS A 15 4.84 8.48 13.43
C CYS A 15 5.49 9.80 13.03
N VAL A 16 6.75 10.01 13.40
CA VAL A 16 7.49 11.24 13.08
C VAL A 16 7.65 11.39 11.56
N GLU A 17 7.98 10.29 10.87
CA GLU A 17 8.18 10.31 9.43
C GLU A 17 6.89 10.61 8.66
N SER A 18 5.79 9.92 8.99
CA SER A 18 4.49 10.12 8.33
C SER A 18 3.97 11.54 8.56
N ALA A 19 4.06 12.06 9.78
CA ALA A 19 3.65 13.42 10.11
C ALA A 19 4.47 14.45 9.31
N LYS A 20 5.80 14.26 9.24
CA LYS A 20 6.69 15.14 8.48
C LYS A 20 6.35 15.15 7.00
N ILE A 21 6.13 13.98 6.38
CA ILE A 21 5.86 13.91 4.94
C ILE A 21 4.46 14.41 4.59
N ARG A 22 3.46 14.19 5.46
CA ARG A 22 2.11 14.74 5.31
C ARG A 22 2.09 16.26 5.43
N ASN A 23 2.82 16.84 6.38
CA ASN A 23 2.94 18.29 6.50
C ASN A 23 3.65 18.92 5.29
N LYS A 24 4.62 18.21 4.70
CA LYS A 24 5.34 18.67 3.51
C LYS A 24 4.53 18.54 2.21
N TYR A 25 3.68 17.53 2.12
CA TYR A 25 2.87 17.21 0.94
C TYR A 25 1.43 16.86 1.35
N PRO A 26 0.61 17.86 1.72
CA PRO A 26 -0.73 17.63 2.28
C PRO A 26 -1.67 16.90 1.32
N ASP A 27 -1.51 17.14 0.01
CA ASP A 27 -2.33 16.51 -1.03
C ASP A 27 -1.90 15.08 -1.37
N ARG A 28 -0.95 14.51 -0.61
CA ARG A 28 -0.43 13.15 -0.84
C ARG A 28 -0.55 12.26 0.38
N VAL A 29 -0.74 10.97 0.13
CA VAL A 29 -0.83 9.93 1.14
C VAL A 29 0.46 9.10 1.17
N PRO A 30 1.07 8.90 2.34
CA PRO A 30 2.20 7.99 2.51
C PRO A 30 1.70 6.55 2.58
N VAL A 31 2.20 5.70 1.69
CA VAL A 31 1.75 4.30 1.53
C VAL A 31 2.93 3.35 1.62
N ILE A 32 2.78 2.31 2.44
CA ILE A 32 3.68 1.17 2.51
C ILE A 32 3.09 0.03 1.70
N VAL A 33 3.87 -0.49 0.75
CA VAL A 33 3.47 -1.58 -0.14
C VAL A 33 4.39 -2.77 0.07
N GLU A 34 3.83 -3.89 0.51
CA GLU A 34 4.59 -5.13 0.72
C GLU A 34 3.88 -6.33 0.10
N LYS A 35 4.68 -7.31 -0.35
CA LYS A 35 4.15 -8.56 -0.91
C LYS A 35 3.60 -9.44 0.19
N VAL A 36 2.48 -10.10 -0.05
CA VAL A 36 1.98 -11.15 0.84
C VAL A 36 3.00 -12.28 0.96
N SER A 37 3.31 -12.67 2.21
CA SER A 37 4.23 -13.80 2.46
C SER A 37 3.70 -15.08 1.80
N GLY A 38 4.59 -15.82 1.12
CA GLY A 38 4.23 -17.02 0.36
C GLY A 38 3.66 -16.78 -1.04
N SER A 39 3.26 -15.55 -1.39
CA SER A 39 2.78 -15.23 -2.74
C SER A 39 3.89 -15.39 -3.78
N GLN A 40 3.55 -15.99 -4.92
CA GLN A 40 4.46 -16.23 -6.06
C GLN A 40 4.60 -15.01 -6.99
N ILE A 41 3.88 -13.92 -6.71
CA ILE A 41 4.05 -12.66 -7.45
C ILE A 41 5.47 -12.09 -7.17
N VAL A 42 6.03 -11.38 -8.13
CA VAL A 42 7.38 -10.81 -7.99
C VAL A 42 7.40 -9.70 -6.94
N ASP A 43 8.52 -9.58 -6.22
CA ASP A 43 8.73 -8.52 -5.24
C ASP A 43 8.83 -7.13 -5.87
N ILE A 44 8.50 -6.12 -5.05
CA ILE A 44 8.56 -4.72 -5.42
C ILE A 44 9.88 -4.14 -4.92
N ASP A 45 10.57 -3.40 -5.78
CA ASP A 45 11.89 -2.84 -5.49
C ASP A 45 11.86 -1.72 -4.45
N LYS A 46 10.75 -0.99 -4.37
CA LYS A 46 10.50 0.07 -3.38
C LYS A 46 9.21 -0.20 -2.65
N ARG A 47 9.26 -0.14 -1.31
CA ARG A 47 8.11 -0.34 -0.42
C ARG A 47 7.37 0.96 -0.09
N LYS A 48 8.05 2.11 -0.11
CA LYS A 48 7.50 3.40 0.32
C LYS A 48 7.06 4.25 -0.88
N TYR A 49 5.81 4.68 -0.87
CA TYR A 49 5.21 5.53 -1.91
C TYR A 49 4.59 6.78 -1.30
N LEU A 50 4.63 7.86 -2.07
CA LEU A 50 3.92 9.10 -1.75
C LEU A 50 2.96 9.42 -2.91
N VAL A 51 1.70 9.05 -2.70
CA VAL A 51 0.69 8.92 -3.76
C VAL A 51 -0.24 10.13 -3.73
N PRO A 52 -0.62 10.74 -4.87
CA PRO A 52 -1.65 11.77 -4.89
C PRO A 52 -2.97 11.28 -4.29
N SER A 53 -3.65 12.11 -3.50
CA SER A 53 -4.87 11.72 -2.79
C SER A 53 -6.08 11.52 -3.72
N ASP A 54 -6.04 12.07 -4.93
CA ASP A 54 -7.11 12.10 -5.92
C ASP A 54 -7.14 10.88 -6.86
N ILE A 55 -6.03 10.15 -6.99
CA ILE A 55 -6.03 8.93 -7.82
C ILE A 55 -6.84 7.83 -7.16
N THR A 56 -7.47 6.99 -7.96
CA THR A 56 -8.25 5.85 -7.49
C THR A 56 -7.38 4.67 -7.10
N VAL A 57 -7.93 3.76 -6.30
CA VAL A 57 -7.31 2.47 -5.99
C VAL A 57 -6.99 1.69 -7.28
N ALA A 58 -7.85 1.75 -8.30
CA ALA A 58 -7.58 1.13 -9.61
C ALA A 58 -6.33 1.70 -10.28
N GLN A 59 -6.18 3.03 -10.28
CA GLN A 59 -4.99 3.70 -10.82
C GLN A 59 -3.75 3.35 -10.00
N PHE A 60 -3.86 3.28 -8.67
CA PHE A 60 -2.75 2.87 -7.82
C PHE A 60 -2.34 1.40 -8.08
N MET A 61 -3.29 0.49 -8.22
CA MET A 61 -3.04 -0.90 -8.59
C MET A 61 -2.31 -1.00 -9.94
N TRP A 62 -2.65 -0.14 -10.91
CA TRP A 62 -1.94 -0.06 -12.19
C TRP A 62 -0.49 0.41 -12.02
N ILE A 63 -0.24 1.40 -11.15
CA ILE A 63 1.13 1.85 -10.82
C ILE A 63 1.95 0.69 -10.23
N ILE A 64 1.39 -0.05 -9.27
CA ILE A 64 2.07 -1.21 -8.67
C ILE A 64 2.36 -2.26 -9.73
N ARG A 65 1.37 -2.65 -10.54
CA ARG A 65 1.53 -3.59 -11.67
C ARG A 65 2.68 -3.18 -12.60
N LYS A 66 2.75 -1.90 -12.98
CA LYS A 66 3.84 -1.38 -13.82
C LYS A 66 5.19 -1.44 -13.11
N ARG A 67 5.24 -1.14 -11.81
CA ARG A 67 6.47 -1.19 -11.02
C ARG A 67 7.09 -2.58 -10.99
N ILE A 68 6.25 -3.59 -10.78
CA ILE A 68 6.66 -5.00 -10.76
C ILE A 68 6.72 -5.64 -12.16
N GLN A 69 6.53 -4.85 -13.21
CA GLN A 69 6.52 -5.30 -14.61
C GLN A 69 5.61 -6.51 -14.87
N LEU A 70 4.46 -6.56 -14.18
CA LEU A 70 3.57 -7.70 -14.23
C LEU A 70 2.76 -7.72 -15.53
N PRO A 71 2.86 -8.79 -16.35
CA PRO A 71 2.11 -8.94 -17.60
C PRO A 71 0.60 -8.83 -17.41
N SER A 72 -0.13 -8.25 -18.37
CA SER A 72 -1.57 -7.96 -18.31
C SER A 72 -2.43 -9.18 -17.97
N GLU A 73 -2.02 -10.36 -18.40
CA GLU A 73 -2.69 -11.65 -18.21
C GLU A 73 -2.56 -12.19 -16.79
N LYS A 74 -1.56 -11.76 -16.01
CA LYS A 74 -1.41 -12.15 -14.62
C LYS A 74 -2.26 -11.26 -13.72
N ALA A 75 -2.95 -11.87 -12.76
CA ALA A 75 -3.76 -11.15 -11.78
C ALA A 75 -2.88 -10.45 -10.72
N ILE A 76 -3.42 -9.37 -10.16
CA ILE A 76 -2.87 -8.71 -8.98
C ILE A 76 -4.05 -8.25 -8.12
N PHE A 77 -3.94 -8.49 -6.82
CA PHE A 77 -4.91 -8.08 -5.82
C PHE A 77 -4.20 -7.21 -4.79
N LEU A 78 -4.85 -6.13 -4.39
CA LEU A 78 -4.42 -5.29 -3.27
C LEU A 78 -5.27 -5.63 -2.05
N PHE A 79 -4.67 -5.57 -0.87
CA PHE A 79 -5.33 -5.78 0.40
C PHE A 79 -4.99 -4.66 1.37
N VAL A 80 -6.01 -4.15 2.05
CA VAL A 80 -5.91 -3.20 3.17
C VAL A 80 -6.76 -3.78 4.29
N ASP A 81 -6.15 -3.90 5.47
CA ASP A 81 -6.73 -4.63 6.61
C ASP A 81 -7.36 -5.99 6.21
N LYS A 82 -6.62 -6.79 5.43
CA LYS A 82 -7.02 -8.12 4.91
C LYS A 82 -8.22 -8.12 3.96
N THR A 83 -8.75 -6.97 3.57
CA THR A 83 -9.86 -6.85 2.62
C THR A 83 -9.41 -6.23 1.30
N VAL A 84 -10.08 -6.57 0.19
CA VAL A 84 -9.82 -5.93 -1.10
C VAL A 84 -10.54 -4.58 -1.12
N PRO A 85 -9.82 -3.45 -1.21
CA PRO A 85 -10.45 -2.13 -1.25
C PRO A 85 -11.23 -1.92 -2.56
N GLN A 86 -12.29 -1.13 -2.49
CA GLN A 86 -13.10 -0.78 -3.67
C GLN A 86 -12.25 -0.04 -4.70
N SER A 87 -12.29 -0.46 -5.97
CA SER A 87 -11.38 0.09 -6.99
C SER A 87 -11.66 1.55 -7.35
N SER A 88 -12.88 2.05 -7.12
CA SER A 88 -13.33 3.40 -7.51
C SER A 88 -13.08 4.48 -6.47
N ILE A 89 -12.80 4.14 -5.20
CA ILE A 89 -12.50 5.15 -4.18
C ILE A 89 -11.10 5.71 -4.40
N THR A 90 -10.88 6.95 -3.95
CA THR A 90 -9.57 7.58 -4.06
C THR A 90 -8.62 7.09 -2.97
N MET A 91 -7.32 7.23 -3.20
CA MET A 91 -6.29 6.90 -2.22
C MET A 91 -6.39 7.77 -0.96
N GLY A 92 -6.87 9.01 -1.09
CA GLY A 92 -7.19 9.88 0.04
C GLY A 92 -8.36 9.35 0.88
N GLN A 93 -9.46 8.93 0.23
CA GLN A 93 -10.60 8.33 0.92
C GLN A 93 -10.22 7.03 1.63
N LEU A 94 -9.44 6.18 0.96
CA LEU A 94 -8.91 4.94 1.54
C LEU A 94 -8.00 5.23 2.74
N TYR A 95 -7.11 6.21 2.62
CA TYR A 95 -6.21 6.62 3.70
C TYR A 95 -6.96 7.10 4.94
N GLU A 96 -7.98 7.96 4.80
CA GLU A 96 -8.73 8.44 5.97
C GLU A 96 -9.50 7.32 6.67
N LYS A 97 -9.91 6.28 5.95
CA LYS A 97 -10.63 5.14 6.50
C LYS A 97 -9.70 4.10 7.14
N GLU A 98 -8.53 3.84 6.56
CA GLU A 98 -7.71 2.66 6.84
C GLU A 98 -6.23 2.96 7.21
N LYS A 99 -5.86 4.23 7.42
CA LYS A 99 -4.50 4.56 7.91
C LYS A 99 -4.25 3.90 9.27
N ASP A 100 -3.01 3.47 9.46
CA ASP A 100 -2.54 2.92 10.71
C ASP A 100 -2.31 4.03 11.75
N GLU A 101 -2.16 3.67 13.02
CA GLU A 101 -1.86 4.59 14.12
C GLU A 101 -0.57 5.40 13.89
N ASP A 102 0.34 4.85 13.07
CA ASP A 102 1.59 5.50 12.72
C ASP A 102 1.50 6.53 11.59
N GLY A 103 0.32 6.72 10.99
CA GLY A 103 0.06 7.68 9.91
C GLY A 103 0.45 7.21 8.50
N PHE A 104 0.81 5.94 8.30
CA PHE A 104 0.93 5.32 6.97
C PHE A 104 -0.32 4.53 6.61
N LEU A 105 -0.62 4.44 5.31
CA LEU A 105 -1.54 3.43 4.77
C LEU A 105 -0.75 2.18 4.39
N TYR A 106 -1.17 1.01 4.87
CA TYR A 106 -0.52 -0.26 4.59
C TYR A 106 -1.29 -1.06 3.55
N VAL A 107 -0.65 -1.33 2.42
CA VAL A 107 -1.23 -2.06 1.28
C VAL A 107 -0.39 -3.30 1.02
N ALA A 108 -1.02 -4.47 1.12
CA ALA A 108 -0.41 -5.72 0.74
C ALA A 108 -0.82 -6.09 -0.69
N TYR A 109 0.04 -6.78 -1.44
CA TYR A 109 -0.32 -7.27 -2.77
C TYR A 109 0.02 -8.74 -2.98
N SER A 110 -0.82 -9.42 -3.75
CA SER A 110 -0.66 -10.85 -4.11
C SER A 110 -1.12 -11.09 -5.54
N GLY A 111 -0.63 -12.17 -6.16
CA GLY A 111 -1.18 -12.70 -7.41
C GLY A 111 -2.51 -13.46 -7.22
N GLU A 112 -2.89 -13.73 -5.97
CA GLU A 112 -4.06 -14.51 -5.58
C GLU A 112 -5.04 -13.67 -4.75
N ASN A 113 -6.35 -13.91 -4.91
CA ASN A 113 -7.41 -13.17 -4.19
C ASN A 113 -7.65 -13.68 -2.76
N THR A 114 -6.91 -14.70 -2.33
CA THR A 114 -7.04 -15.30 -1.01
C THR A 114 -5.98 -14.72 -0.08
N PHE A 115 -6.42 -13.94 0.91
CA PHE A 115 -5.57 -13.48 1.99
C PHE A 115 -5.88 -14.26 3.27
N GLY A 116 -5.18 -15.37 3.47
CA GLY A 116 -5.38 -16.26 4.62
C GLY A 116 -6.56 -17.21 4.48
N PHE A 117 -6.31 -18.49 4.73
CA PHE A 117 -7.27 -19.31 5.47
C PHE A 117 -7.12 -18.99 6.95
#